data_AF-A0A7X3XUE1-F1
#
_entry.id   AF-A0A7X3XUE1-F1
#
_cell.length_a   1.000
_cell.length_b   1.000
_cell.length_c   1.000
_cell.angle_alpha   90.00
_cell.angle_beta   90.00
_cell.angle_gamma   90.00
#
_symmetry.space_group_name_H-M   'P 1'
#
loop_
_entity.id
_entity.type
_entity.pdbx_description
1 polymer ?
#
loop_
_entity_poly.entity_id
_entity_poly.type
_entity_poly.pdbx_seq_one_letter_code
_entity_poly.pdbx_strand_id
1 'polypeptide(L)'
;MKRLNRRRFLTTSAAAGLATIPGIRTGGAYPESRERTGADRDFHSVDTGSDDPLGVRGSFPVTDELAYLNTASVGPLPVPVRDALHAYADNKMRRRDAAAGREAIAGARSRFADMFGADEDELAFLYATSGAENIIVSAMEWRAGDNVVVDELHFVTTFVLYRELERRAGIELRIIPSRDGVVTVDDFAARTDQRTRLISVAWVSNRNGFRYDLPALADLAHAHGAHLFADAIQAWGTFPTNLHDEGVLGAHELSGFVAQHLS
;
A
#
# COMPACT_ATOMS: atom_id res chain seq x y z
N MET A 1 30.77 -28.91 16.77
CA MET A 1 29.43 -28.33 16.56
C MET A 1 28.37 -29.41 16.68
N LYS A 2 27.58 -29.42 17.77
CA LYS A 2 26.51 -30.42 17.99
C LYS A 2 25.22 -30.00 17.26
N ARG A 3 24.64 -30.90 16.45
CA ARG A 3 23.43 -30.69 15.65
C ARG A 3 22.22 -30.33 16.53
N LEU A 4 21.50 -29.27 16.16
CA LEU A 4 20.26 -28.84 16.79
C LEU A 4 19.10 -29.78 16.40
N ASN A 5 18.33 -30.24 17.39
CA ASN A 5 17.16 -31.11 17.22
C ASN A 5 15.87 -30.33 17.55
N ARG A 6 14.82 -30.50 16.73
CA ARG A 6 13.50 -29.84 16.80
C ARG A 6 12.88 -29.80 18.21
N ARG A 7 13.10 -30.81 19.05
CA ARG A 7 12.55 -30.85 20.43
C ARG A 7 13.20 -29.86 21.40
N ARG A 8 14.42 -29.37 21.12
CA ARG A 8 15.14 -28.43 21.99
C ARG A 8 14.85 -26.96 21.67
N PHE A 9 14.40 -26.68 20.45
CA PHE A 9 14.02 -25.33 20.01
C PHE A 9 12.78 -24.83 20.78
N LEU A 10 11.73 -25.67 20.87
CA LEU A 10 10.49 -25.32 21.58
C LEU A 10 10.68 -25.10 23.08
N THR A 11 11.66 -25.74 23.71
CA THR A 11 11.96 -25.57 25.14
C THR A 11 12.77 -24.31 25.43
N THR A 12 13.53 -23.80 24.46
CA THR A 12 14.36 -22.59 24.66
C THR A 12 13.55 -21.31 24.40
N SER A 13 12.58 -21.37 23.48
CA SER A 13 11.66 -20.24 23.21
C SER A 13 10.67 -19.99 24.35
N ALA A 14 10.31 -21.00 25.15
CA ALA A 14 9.41 -20.84 26.29
C ALA A 14 10.06 -20.18 27.51
N ALA A 15 11.40 -20.11 27.59
CA ALA A 15 12.13 -19.60 28.74
C ALA A 15 12.68 -18.16 28.57
N ALA A 16 12.61 -17.58 27.36
CA ALA A 16 13.15 -16.24 27.07
C ALA A 16 12.09 -15.14 26.96
N GLY A 17 10.82 -15.43 27.26
CA GLY A 17 9.69 -14.49 27.09
C GLY A 17 9.20 -13.76 28.34
N LEU A 18 9.85 -13.92 29.50
CA LEU A 18 9.45 -13.29 30.75
C LEU A 18 10.68 -12.67 31.45
N ALA A 19 11.20 -11.60 30.86
CA ALA A 19 12.07 -10.66 31.57
C ALA A 19 11.48 -9.25 31.41
N THR A 20 10.81 -8.81 32.46
CA THR A 20 10.26 -7.46 32.62
C THR A 20 11.39 -6.43 32.60
N ILE A 21 11.34 -5.49 31.66
CA ILE A 21 12.15 -4.25 31.71
C ILE A 21 11.38 -3.26 32.59
N PRO A 22 11.90 -2.84 33.75
CA PRO A 22 11.28 -1.79 34.56
C PRO A 22 11.59 -0.43 33.93
N GLY A 23 10.56 0.34 33.60
CA GLY A 23 10.72 1.78 33.32
C GLY A 23 10.50 2.22 31.88
N ILE A 24 9.32 1.95 31.33
CA ILE A 24 8.72 2.83 30.31
C ILE A 24 7.29 3.12 30.77
N ARG A 25 7.05 4.35 31.22
CA ARG A 25 5.70 4.88 31.44
C ARG A 25 5.13 5.24 30.07
N THR A 26 4.26 4.40 29.53
CA THR A 26 3.26 4.82 28.53
C THR A 26 1.91 4.90 29.21
N GLY A 27 1.58 6.10 29.68
CA GLY A 27 0.21 6.50 29.93
C GLY A 27 -0.51 6.70 28.60
N GLY A 28 -1.77 6.29 28.57
CA GLY A 28 -2.64 6.38 27.39
C GLY A 28 -3.50 5.13 27.25
N ALA A 29 -4.20 4.73 28.31
CA ALA A 29 -5.27 3.75 28.19
C ALA A 29 -6.33 4.33 27.25
N TYR A 30 -6.63 3.64 26.15
CA TYR A 30 -7.87 3.87 25.43
C TYR A 30 -9.02 3.67 26.42
N PRO A 31 -9.94 4.63 26.59
CA PRO A 31 -11.05 4.43 27.50
C PRO A 31 -11.86 3.24 27.00
N GLU A 32 -12.16 2.31 27.91
CA GLU A 32 -13.14 1.25 27.69
C GLU A 32 -14.40 1.87 27.09
N SER A 33 -14.91 1.25 26.03
CA SER A 33 -16.15 1.64 25.38
C SER A 33 -17.27 1.60 26.41
N ARG A 34 -17.60 2.76 26.97
CA ARG A 34 -18.85 2.93 27.72
C ARG A 34 -19.98 2.48 26.82
N GLU A 35 -20.76 1.51 27.28
CA GLU A 35 -22.11 1.26 26.77
C GLU A 35 -22.82 2.62 26.72
N ARG A 36 -22.99 3.15 25.51
CA ARG A 36 -23.73 4.38 25.27
C ARG A 36 -25.21 4.02 25.34
N THR A 37 -25.75 4.06 26.55
CA THR A 37 -27.19 4.12 26.78
C THR A 37 -27.79 5.27 25.97
N GLY A 38 -28.92 4.98 25.33
CA GLY A 38 -29.58 5.84 24.36
C GLY A 38 -29.85 7.24 24.88
N ALA A 39 -29.47 8.22 24.07
CA ALA A 39 -30.08 9.53 24.06
C ALA A 39 -30.14 9.93 22.58
N ASP A 40 -31.38 10.13 22.11
CA ASP A 40 -31.74 10.63 20.79
C ASP A 40 -30.72 11.64 20.28
N ARG A 41 -30.03 11.25 19.21
CA ARG A 41 -29.56 12.25 18.26
C ARG A 41 -30.41 12.01 17.03
N ASP A 42 -31.42 12.84 16.88
CA ASP A 42 -32.11 13.03 15.62
C ASP A 42 -31.07 13.44 14.57
N PHE A 43 -30.48 12.44 13.92
CA PHE A 43 -29.85 12.64 12.63
C PHE A 43 -31.00 12.93 11.68
N HIS A 44 -31.25 14.22 11.43
CA HIS A 44 -32.20 14.64 10.42
C HIS A 44 -31.91 13.83 9.14
N SER A 45 -32.85 12.96 8.76
CA SER A 45 -32.81 12.26 7.49
C SER A 45 -32.87 13.32 6.40
N VAL A 46 -31.72 13.64 5.83
CA VAL A 46 -31.65 14.47 4.63
C VAL A 46 -32.34 13.65 3.54
N ASP A 47 -33.42 14.20 2.98
CA ASP A 47 -34.10 13.64 1.82
C ASP A 47 -33.16 13.75 0.62
N THR A 48 -32.58 12.62 0.23
CA THR A 48 -31.56 12.51 -0.81
C THR A 48 -32.20 11.93 -2.06
N GLY A 49 -32.89 12.76 -2.84
CA GLY A 49 -33.38 12.39 -4.16
C GLY A 49 -32.23 11.93 -5.06
N SER A 50 -31.96 10.61 -5.08
CA SER A 50 -30.84 9.94 -5.73
C SER A 50 -29.46 10.57 -5.45
N ASP A 51 -29.05 10.73 -4.18
CA ASP A 51 -27.63 10.99 -3.79
C ASP A 51 -26.75 9.74 -3.97
N ASP A 52 -26.87 9.09 -5.13
CA ASP A 52 -26.06 7.95 -5.52
C ASP A 52 -25.80 8.04 -7.04
N PRO A 53 -24.98 9.02 -7.48
CA PRO A 53 -24.70 9.22 -8.91
C PRO A 53 -24.05 8.01 -9.57
N LEU A 54 -23.49 7.08 -8.78
CA LEU A 54 -22.87 5.85 -9.25
C LEU A 54 -23.78 4.63 -9.07
N GLY A 55 -24.90 4.73 -8.35
CA GLY A 55 -25.78 3.60 -8.05
C GLY A 55 -25.13 2.52 -7.17
N VAL A 56 -24.07 2.84 -6.44
CA VAL A 56 -23.28 1.87 -5.65
C VAL A 56 -23.40 2.07 -4.15
N ARG A 57 -24.02 3.16 -3.68
CA ARG A 57 -24.13 3.48 -2.24
C ARG A 57 -24.75 2.33 -1.46
N GLY A 58 -25.81 1.71 -2.01
CA GLY A 58 -26.47 0.55 -1.40
C GLY A 58 -25.60 -0.70 -1.24
N SER A 59 -24.42 -0.75 -1.87
CA SER A 59 -23.44 -1.82 -1.64
C SER A 59 -22.64 -1.63 -0.36
N PHE A 60 -22.74 -0.48 0.32
CA PHE A 60 -21.96 -0.13 1.51
C PHE A 60 -22.89 0.17 2.71
N PRO A 61 -23.22 -0.85 3.53
CA PRO A 61 -24.16 -0.70 4.65
C PRO A 61 -23.79 0.38 5.68
N VAL A 62 -22.49 0.69 5.82
CA VAL A 62 -22.04 1.78 6.71
C VAL A 62 -22.68 3.13 6.37
N THR A 63 -23.09 3.31 5.11
CA THR A 63 -23.68 4.57 4.62
C THR A 63 -25.13 4.78 5.05
N ASP A 64 -25.79 3.73 5.59
CA ASP A 64 -27.11 3.81 6.21
C ASP A 64 -27.03 4.34 7.65
N GLU A 65 -25.87 4.17 8.30
CA GLU A 65 -25.65 4.51 9.72
C GLU A 65 -24.95 5.86 9.90
N LEU A 66 -24.03 6.22 9.00
CA LEU A 66 -23.24 7.46 9.12
C LEU A 66 -22.65 7.97 7.80
N ALA A 67 -22.30 9.26 7.80
CA ALA A 67 -21.47 9.87 6.77
C ALA A 67 -19.99 9.45 6.95
N TYR A 68 -19.52 8.50 6.14
CA TYR A 68 -18.16 7.97 6.22
C TYR A 68 -17.17 8.81 5.41
N LEU A 69 -16.33 9.61 6.10
CA LEU A 69 -15.37 10.54 5.47
C LEU A 69 -13.90 10.12 5.68
N ASN A 70 -13.62 8.82 5.80
CA ASN A 70 -12.29 8.31 6.14
C ASN A 70 -11.77 7.22 5.18
N THR A 71 -12.26 7.19 3.94
CA THR A 71 -11.90 6.17 2.94
C THR A 71 -10.40 6.15 2.63
N ALA A 72 -9.72 7.30 2.74
CA ALA A 72 -8.26 7.39 2.57
C ALA A 72 -7.47 6.58 3.61
N SER A 73 -8.06 6.26 4.77
CA SER A 73 -7.44 5.36 5.75
C SER A 73 -7.78 3.90 5.48
N VAL A 74 -9.07 3.56 5.49
CA VAL A 74 -9.56 2.20 5.21
C VAL A 74 -10.95 2.32 4.56
N GLY A 75 -11.12 1.78 3.36
CA GLY A 75 -12.43 1.76 2.71
C GLY A 75 -13.41 0.78 3.41
N PRO A 76 -14.71 1.10 3.47
CA PRO A 76 -15.71 0.14 3.93
C PRO A 76 -15.81 -1.05 2.96
N LEU A 77 -16.05 -2.24 3.50
CA LEU A 77 -16.20 -3.47 2.72
C LEU A 77 -17.58 -3.50 2.02
N PRO A 78 -17.65 -3.56 0.68
CA PRO A 78 -18.92 -3.66 -0.02
C PRO A 78 -19.50 -5.08 0.05
N VAL A 79 -20.83 -5.18 -0.02
CA VAL A 79 -21.59 -6.45 0.07
C VAL A 79 -21.09 -7.53 -0.92
N PRO A 80 -20.86 -7.23 -2.22
CA PRO A 80 -20.37 -8.25 -3.15
C PRO A 80 -19.02 -8.86 -2.75
N VAL A 81 -18.12 -8.07 -2.16
CA VAL A 81 -16.79 -8.51 -1.71
C VAL A 81 -16.91 -9.39 -0.46
N ARG A 82 -17.76 -9.01 0.51
CA ARG A 82 -18.10 -9.88 1.65
C ARG A 82 -18.59 -11.25 1.18
N ASP A 83 -19.49 -11.27 0.22
CA ASP A 83 -20.10 -12.51 -0.28
C ASP A 83 -19.08 -13.40 -1.00
N ALA A 84 -18.16 -12.81 -1.77
CA ALA A 84 -17.03 -13.51 -2.38
C ALA A 84 -16.09 -14.13 -1.34
N LEU A 85 -15.76 -13.39 -0.27
CA LEU A 85 -14.95 -13.89 0.84
C LEU A 85 -15.62 -15.07 1.56
N HIS A 86 -16.93 -14.99 1.81
CA HIS A 86 -17.69 -16.09 2.41
C HIS A 86 -17.67 -17.33 1.51
N ALA A 87 -17.92 -17.17 0.21
CA ALA A 87 -17.87 -18.27 -0.74
C ALA A 87 -16.48 -18.93 -0.80
N TYR A 88 -15.41 -18.13 -0.77
CA TYR A 88 -14.03 -18.62 -0.72
C TYR A 88 -13.76 -19.42 0.57
N ALA A 89 -14.17 -18.89 1.73
CA ALA A 89 -14.01 -19.57 3.02
C ALA A 89 -14.76 -20.90 3.05
N ASP A 90 -16.02 -20.92 2.60
CA ASP A 90 -16.83 -22.14 2.51
C ASP A 90 -16.19 -23.18 1.58
N ASN A 91 -15.64 -22.76 0.43
CA ASN A 91 -14.91 -23.66 -0.46
C ASN A 91 -13.70 -24.28 0.25
N LYS A 92 -12.89 -23.47 0.96
CA LYS A 92 -11.71 -23.96 1.70
C LYS A 92 -12.08 -24.91 2.84
N MET A 93 -13.18 -24.64 3.54
CA MET A 93 -13.64 -25.47 4.65
C MET A 93 -14.21 -26.81 4.17
N ARG A 94 -15.03 -26.81 3.12
CA ARG A 94 -15.90 -27.94 2.79
C ARG A 94 -15.45 -28.74 1.57
N ARG A 95 -14.98 -28.07 0.52
CA ARG A 95 -14.71 -28.68 -0.79
C ARG A 95 -13.23 -28.92 -1.05
N ARG A 96 -12.37 -28.05 -0.50
CA ARG A 96 -10.92 -28.02 -0.76
C ARG A 96 -10.58 -28.00 -2.26
N ASP A 97 -11.47 -27.41 -3.06
CA ASP A 97 -11.24 -27.30 -4.49
C ASP A 97 -10.16 -26.24 -4.76
N ALA A 98 -8.97 -26.74 -5.06
CA ALA A 98 -7.83 -25.91 -5.39
C ALA A 98 -7.91 -25.34 -6.82
N ALA A 99 -8.68 -25.95 -7.73
CA ALA A 99 -8.86 -25.45 -9.09
C ALA A 99 -9.70 -24.18 -9.08
N ALA A 100 -10.84 -24.20 -8.38
CA ALA A 100 -11.70 -23.02 -8.21
C ALA A 100 -10.94 -21.82 -7.64
N GLY A 101 -10.04 -22.05 -6.66
CA GLY A 101 -9.20 -20.98 -6.12
C GLY A 101 -8.19 -20.41 -7.11
N ARG A 102 -7.59 -21.25 -7.97
CA ARG A 102 -6.68 -20.78 -9.02
C ARG A 102 -7.41 -20.00 -10.11
N GLU A 103 -8.59 -20.48 -10.52
CA GLU A 103 -9.44 -19.80 -11.50
C GLU A 103 -9.89 -18.43 -10.99
N ALA A 104 -10.26 -18.32 -9.71
CA ALA A 104 -10.60 -17.02 -9.11
C ALA A 104 -9.42 -16.05 -9.12
N ILE A 105 -8.20 -16.51 -8.80
CA ILE A 105 -6.98 -15.69 -8.84
C ILE A 105 -6.65 -15.26 -10.27
N ALA A 106 -6.75 -16.17 -11.25
CA ALA A 106 -6.51 -15.86 -12.65
C ALA A 106 -7.55 -14.86 -13.19
N GLY A 107 -8.83 -15.04 -12.85
CA GLY A 107 -9.89 -14.12 -13.23
C GLY A 107 -9.73 -12.73 -12.59
N ALA A 108 -9.27 -12.66 -11.34
CA ALA A 108 -8.97 -11.39 -10.68
C ALA A 108 -7.80 -10.66 -11.38
N ARG A 109 -6.76 -11.40 -11.77
CA ARG A 109 -5.60 -10.88 -12.50
C ARG A 109 -5.99 -10.31 -13.85
N SER A 110 -6.72 -11.08 -14.66
CA SER A 110 -7.23 -10.66 -15.97
C SER A 110 -8.07 -9.38 -15.86
N ARG A 111 -9.01 -9.31 -14.90
CA ARG A 111 -9.84 -8.11 -14.70
C ARG A 111 -9.02 -6.89 -14.26
N PHE A 112 -7.98 -7.09 -13.45
CA PHE A 112 -7.11 -6.01 -13.02
C PHE A 112 -6.27 -5.47 -14.18
N ALA A 113 -5.68 -6.38 -14.98
CA ALA A 113 -4.97 -6.08 -16.21
C ALA A 113 -5.83 -5.24 -17.16
N ASP A 114 -7.06 -5.69 -17.44
CA ASP A 114 -8.02 -4.96 -18.28
C ASP A 114 -8.39 -3.59 -17.71
N MET A 115 -8.60 -3.50 -16.39
CA MET A 115 -9.07 -2.27 -15.74
C MET A 115 -7.99 -1.17 -15.71
N PHE A 116 -6.72 -1.55 -15.64
CA PHE A 116 -5.61 -0.62 -15.47
C PHE A 116 -4.65 -0.58 -16.65
N GLY A 117 -4.92 -1.27 -17.76
CA GLY A 117 -4.03 -1.28 -18.92
C GLY A 117 -2.66 -1.86 -18.58
N ALA A 118 -2.65 -3.16 -18.25
CA ALA A 118 -1.44 -3.94 -17.99
C ALA A 118 -1.60 -5.35 -18.56
N ASP A 119 -0.50 -6.06 -18.79
CA ASP A 119 -0.51 -7.48 -19.11
C ASP A 119 -0.56 -8.34 -17.83
N GLU A 120 -1.10 -9.56 -17.92
CA GLU A 120 -1.28 -10.42 -16.74
C GLU A 120 0.05 -10.80 -16.05
N ASP A 121 1.13 -10.89 -16.82
CA ASP A 121 2.49 -11.23 -16.35
C ASP A 121 3.24 -10.03 -15.75
N GLU A 122 2.71 -8.82 -15.91
CA GLU A 122 3.18 -7.60 -15.24
C GLU A 122 2.64 -7.46 -13.80
N LEU A 123 1.71 -8.32 -13.40
CA LEU A 123 1.00 -8.21 -12.13
C LEU A 123 1.52 -9.16 -11.06
N ALA A 124 1.60 -8.70 -9.81
CA ALA A 124 1.86 -9.55 -8.64
C ALA A 124 0.88 -9.24 -7.51
N PHE A 125 0.33 -10.28 -6.88
CA PHE A 125 -0.55 -10.11 -5.72
C PHE A 125 0.27 -10.15 -4.42
N LEU A 126 0.24 -9.03 -3.69
CA LEU A 126 0.98 -8.83 -2.45
C LEU A 126 0.05 -8.32 -1.35
N TYR A 127 0.51 -8.41 -0.10
CA TYR A 127 -0.30 -8.13 1.10
C TYR A 127 -0.36 -6.65 1.51
N ALA A 128 0.69 -5.89 1.23
CA ALA A 128 0.88 -4.52 1.70
C ALA A 128 1.73 -3.71 0.68
N THR A 129 1.48 -2.40 0.46
CA THR A 129 2.23 -1.60 -0.52
C THR A 129 3.65 -1.43 -0.03
N SER A 130 3.79 -1.18 1.27
CA SER A 130 5.06 -1.23 1.99
C SER A 130 5.76 -2.59 1.84
N GLY A 131 5.02 -3.69 1.84
CA GLY A 131 5.56 -5.03 1.60
C GLY A 131 6.08 -5.19 0.16
N ALA A 132 5.34 -4.67 -0.82
CA ALA A 132 5.76 -4.66 -2.22
C ALA A 132 7.03 -3.83 -2.43
N GLU A 133 7.07 -2.61 -1.90
CA GLU A 133 8.24 -1.74 -1.94
C GLU A 133 9.47 -2.44 -1.30
N ASN A 134 9.29 -3.11 -0.16
CA ASN A 134 10.36 -3.88 0.48
C ASN A 134 10.88 -5.02 -0.40
N ILE A 135 10.00 -5.76 -1.08
CA ILE A 135 10.38 -6.86 -1.98
C ILE A 135 11.17 -6.32 -3.17
N ILE A 136 10.66 -5.25 -3.79
CA ILE A 136 11.28 -4.53 -4.91
C ILE A 136 12.69 -4.07 -4.54
N VAL A 137 12.81 -3.30 -3.47
CA VAL A 137 14.08 -2.75 -3.00
C VAL A 137 15.06 -3.86 -2.62
N SER A 138 14.58 -4.97 -2.04
CA SER A 138 15.43 -6.11 -1.70
C SER A 138 15.92 -6.91 -2.90
N ALA A 139 15.20 -6.86 -4.03
CA ALA A 139 15.58 -7.54 -5.27
C ALA A 139 16.62 -6.75 -6.10
N MET A 140 16.74 -5.44 -5.87
CA MET A 140 17.71 -4.59 -6.54
C MET A 140 19.15 -4.84 -6.03
N GLU A 141 20.12 -4.78 -6.94
CA GLU A 141 21.53 -4.78 -6.58
C GLU A 141 21.98 -3.37 -6.17
N TRP A 142 22.43 -3.24 -4.91
CA TRP A 142 22.89 -1.98 -4.33
C TRP A 142 24.40 -1.96 -4.12
N ARG A 143 25.02 -0.81 -4.36
CA ARG A 143 26.43 -0.53 -4.08
C ARG A 143 26.55 0.70 -3.21
N ALA A 144 27.57 0.72 -2.36
CA ALA A 144 27.84 1.88 -1.51
C ALA A 144 28.00 3.16 -2.36
N GLY A 145 27.34 4.23 -1.95
CA GLY A 145 27.26 5.50 -2.68
C GLY A 145 26.25 5.53 -3.83
N ASP A 146 25.44 4.48 -4.03
CA ASP A 146 24.20 4.60 -4.82
C ASP A 146 23.23 5.52 -4.08
N ASN A 147 22.22 6.07 -4.74
CA ASN A 147 21.21 6.88 -4.04
C ASN A 147 19.77 6.54 -4.42
N VAL A 148 18.88 6.86 -3.49
CA VAL A 148 17.43 6.84 -3.64
C VAL A 148 16.90 8.26 -3.42
N VAL A 149 16.05 8.73 -4.32
CA VAL A 149 15.42 10.05 -4.23
C VAL A 149 13.94 9.87 -3.87
N VAL A 150 13.52 10.51 -2.78
CA VAL A 150 12.12 10.54 -2.30
C VAL A 150 11.71 11.97 -1.95
N ASP A 151 10.41 12.21 -1.83
CA ASP A 151 9.87 13.46 -1.28
C ASP A 151 9.39 13.32 0.17
N GLU A 152 9.21 14.46 0.84
CA GLU A 152 8.72 14.54 2.22
C GLU A 152 7.24 14.13 2.38
N LEU A 153 6.44 14.20 1.32
CA LEU A 153 5.01 13.86 1.33
C LEU A 153 4.77 12.35 1.15
N HIS A 154 5.83 11.55 1.01
CA HIS A 154 5.76 10.10 0.93
C HIS A 154 5.22 9.47 2.23
N PHE A 155 4.73 8.24 2.10
CA PHE A 155 4.24 7.46 3.23
C PHE A 155 5.36 7.12 4.21
N VAL A 156 5.06 7.12 5.51
CA VAL A 156 6.07 7.08 6.58
C VAL A 156 6.97 5.83 6.54
N THR A 157 6.45 4.69 6.11
CA THR A 157 7.21 3.42 6.10
C THR A 157 8.36 3.44 5.11
N THR A 158 8.23 4.20 4.02
CA THR A 158 9.26 4.40 2.99
C THR A 158 10.54 4.98 3.59
N PHE A 159 10.44 5.96 4.50
CA PHE A 159 11.62 6.52 5.16
C PHE A 159 12.32 5.50 6.06
N VAL A 160 11.56 4.64 6.75
CA VAL A 160 12.14 3.56 7.58
C VAL A 160 12.88 2.55 6.70
N LEU A 161 12.28 2.17 5.56
CA LEU A 161 12.89 1.27 4.59
C LEU A 161 14.23 1.79 4.08
N TYR A 162 14.25 3.02 3.54
CA TYR A 162 15.47 3.55 2.92
C TYR A 162 16.53 3.96 3.93
N ARG A 163 16.17 4.38 5.15
CA ARG A 163 17.15 4.60 6.22
C ARG A 163 17.84 3.32 6.65
N GLU A 164 17.10 2.21 6.67
CA GLU A 164 17.72 0.92 6.95
C GLU A 164 18.60 0.43 5.79
N LEU A 165 18.20 0.71 4.55
CA LEU A 165 19.02 0.44 3.37
C LEU A 165 20.32 1.26 3.37
N GLU A 166 20.25 2.56 3.69
CA GLU A 166 21.41 3.44 3.90
C GLU A 166 22.37 2.84 4.92
N ARG A 167 21.85 2.39 6.08
CA ARG A 167 22.66 1.77 7.13
C ARG A 167 23.30 0.44 6.71
N ARG A 168 22.61 -0.40 5.93
CA ARG A 168 23.08 -1.75 5.58
C ARG A 168 23.96 -1.79 4.33
N ALA A 169 23.61 -1.00 3.32
CA ALA A 169 24.23 -1.03 1.99
C ALA A 169 25.09 0.21 1.70
N GLY A 170 25.04 1.25 2.55
CA GLY A 170 25.81 2.47 2.36
C GLY A 170 25.31 3.33 1.20
N ILE A 171 24.03 3.23 0.85
CA ILE A 171 23.39 4.12 -0.12
C ILE A 171 23.10 5.49 0.53
N GLU A 172 22.91 6.52 -0.27
CA GLU A 172 22.48 7.84 0.18
C GLU A 172 20.96 7.99 0.03
N LEU A 173 20.25 8.30 1.11
CA LEU A 173 18.84 8.67 1.03
C LEU A 173 18.68 10.19 0.85
N ARG A 174 18.20 10.59 -0.32
CA ARG A 174 17.95 12.00 -0.68
C ARG A 174 16.48 12.33 -0.52
N ILE A 175 16.15 13.11 0.51
CA ILE A 175 14.78 13.55 0.78
C ILE A 175 14.59 14.98 0.27
N ILE A 176 13.59 15.19 -0.58
CA ILE A 176 13.19 16.49 -1.10
C ILE A 176 12.17 17.11 -0.13
N PRO A 177 12.46 18.29 0.46
CA PRO A 177 11.48 19.00 1.28
C PRO A 177 10.37 19.55 0.39
N SER A 178 9.14 19.47 0.88
CA SER A 178 7.99 20.08 0.21
C SER A 178 7.99 21.61 0.40
N ARG A 179 7.52 22.34 -0.61
CA ARG A 179 7.27 23.78 -0.54
C ARG A 179 5.79 24.02 -0.80
N ASP A 180 5.10 24.55 0.20
CA ASP A 180 3.64 24.75 0.17
C ASP A 180 2.85 23.47 -0.19
N GLY A 181 3.34 22.31 0.26
CA GLY A 181 2.73 21.01 -0.02
C GLY A 181 2.99 20.47 -1.43
N VAL A 182 3.95 21.05 -2.17
CA VAL A 182 4.31 20.66 -3.53
C VAL A 182 5.78 20.29 -3.61
N VAL A 183 6.08 19.28 -4.43
CA VAL A 183 7.41 18.94 -4.90
C VAL A 183 7.33 18.75 -6.41
N THR A 184 8.20 19.41 -7.18
CA THR A 184 8.14 19.38 -8.65
C THR A 184 9.08 18.32 -9.23
N VAL A 185 8.87 17.96 -10.50
CA VAL A 185 9.80 17.09 -11.24
C VAL A 185 11.20 17.71 -11.28
N ASP A 186 11.32 19.04 -11.37
CA ASP A 186 12.62 19.73 -11.32
C ASP A 186 13.33 19.55 -9.96
N ASP A 187 12.58 19.45 -8.85
CA ASP A 187 13.18 19.16 -7.55
C ASP A 187 13.76 17.75 -7.47
N PHE A 188 13.13 16.78 -8.15
CA PHE A 188 13.67 15.44 -8.35
C PHE A 188 14.89 15.46 -9.26
N ALA A 189 14.81 16.19 -10.39
CA ALA A 189 15.91 16.30 -11.34
C ALA A 189 17.17 16.88 -10.67
N ALA A 190 17.01 17.90 -9.83
CA ALA A 190 18.12 18.51 -9.08
C ALA A 190 18.81 17.57 -8.08
N ARG A 191 18.21 16.42 -7.76
CA ARG A 191 18.76 15.41 -6.83
C ARG A 191 19.00 14.06 -7.49
N THR A 192 18.74 13.94 -8.78
CA THR A 192 18.95 12.72 -9.57
C THR A 192 20.29 12.83 -10.29
N ASP A 193 21.09 11.78 -10.24
CA ASP A 193 22.38 11.69 -10.91
C ASP A 193 22.65 10.27 -11.43
N GLN A 194 23.84 10.03 -11.97
CA GLN A 194 24.26 8.73 -12.51
C GLN A 194 24.42 7.62 -11.45
N ARG A 195 24.38 7.96 -10.16
CA ARG A 195 24.38 7.00 -9.04
C ARG A 195 22.95 6.75 -8.52
N THR A 196 21.95 7.48 -9.01
CA THR A 196 20.55 7.26 -8.65
C THR A 196 20.11 5.91 -9.18
N ARG A 197 19.56 5.07 -8.30
CA ARG A 197 19.02 3.75 -8.65
C ARG A 197 17.51 3.72 -8.62
N LEU A 198 16.90 4.58 -7.79
CA LEU A 198 15.47 4.59 -7.57
C LEU A 198 14.98 6.01 -7.27
N ILE A 199 13.95 6.43 -8.00
CA ILE A 199 13.05 7.51 -7.60
C ILE A 199 11.80 6.84 -7.03
N SER A 200 11.41 7.20 -5.81
CA SER A 200 10.23 6.63 -5.15
C SER A 200 9.29 7.74 -4.72
N VAL A 201 8.03 7.66 -5.16
CA VAL A 201 6.99 8.65 -4.88
C VAL A 201 5.70 7.99 -4.44
N ALA A 202 4.98 8.64 -3.53
CA ALA A 202 3.54 8.42 -3.39
C ALA A 202 2.88 9.16 -4.55
N TRP A 203 2.33 8.42 -5.53
CA TRP A 203 1.74 9.02 -6.72
C TRP A 203 0.68 10.06 -6.35
N VAL A 204 -0.16 9.71 -5.37
CA VAL A 204 -1.03 10.66 -4.68
C VAL A 204 -0.70 10.62 -3.20
N SER A 205 -0.30 11.76 -2.63
CA SER A 205 0.04 11.82 -1.20
C SER A 205 -1.21 11.67 -0.34
N ASN A 206 -1.15 10.76 0.65
CA ASN A 206 -2.20 10.60 1.65
C ASN A 206 -2.31 11.80 2.61
N ARG A 207 -1.35 12.74 2.59
CA ARG A 207 -1.31 13.89 3.51
C ARG A 207 -2.13 15.06 3.00
N ASN A 208 -2.00 15.37 1.72
CA ASN A 208 -2.59 16.58 1.12
C ASN A 208 -3.22 16.34 -0.26
N GLY A 209 -3.21 15.10 -0.77
CA GLY A 209 -3.79 14.76 -2.07
C GLY A 209 -2.97 15.24 -3.27
N PHE A 210 -1.74 15.73 -3.06
CA PHE A 210 -0.87 16.14 -4.16
C PHE A 210 -0.60 14.94 -5.09
N ARG A 211 -0.79 15.14 -6.39
CA ARG A 211 -0.60 14.13 -7.43
C ARG A 211 0.60 14.47 -8.30
N TYR A 212 1.48 13.50 -8.51
CA TYR A 212 2.59 13.61 -9.46
C TYR A 212 2.19 13.33 -10.91
N ASP A 213 2.90 13.97 -11.82
CA ASP A 213 3.01 13.59 -13.23
C ASP A 213 4.00 12.41 -13.31
N LEU A 214 3.49 11.19 -13.42
CA LEU A 214 4.34 9.99 -13.47
C LEU A 214 5.12 9.88 -14.78
N PRO A 215 4.55 10.14 -15.97
CA PRO A 215 5.33 10.15 -17.21
C PRO A 215 6.59 11.01 -17.13
N ALA A 216 6.47 12.23 -16.58
CA ALA A 216 7.62 13.11 -16.43
C ALA A 216 8.69 12.57 -15.44
N LEU A 217 8.27 11.90 -14.36
CA LEU A 217 9.19 11.26 -13.43
C LEU A 217 9.82 9.98 -14.01
N ALA A 218 9.07 9.22 -14.81
CA ALA A 218 9.54 8.02 -15.48
C ALA A 218 10.62 8.39 -16.51
N ASP A 219 10.37 9.41 -17.34
CA ASP A 219 11.35 9.95 -18.27
C ASP A 219 12.63 10.40 -17.56
N LEU A 220 12.50 11.10 -16.43
CA LEU A 220 13.64 11.52 -15.61
C LEU A 220 14.44 10.32 -15.07
N ALA A 221 13.75 9.30 -14.53
CA ALA A 221 14.39 8.11 -14.00
C ALA A 221 15.15 7.35 -15.11
N HIS A 222 14.48 7.13 -16.24
CA HIS A 222 15.05 6.42 -17.39
C HIS A 222 16.24 7.14 -18.01
N ALA A 223 16.20 8.48 -18.09
CA ALA A 223 17.32 9.28 -18.57
C ALA A 223 18.61 9.08 -17.73
N HIS A 224 18.48 8.59 -16.49
CA HIS A 224 19.60 8.30 -15.59
C HIS A 224 19.83 6.79 -15.36
N GLY A 225 19.11 5.91 -16.06
CA GLY A 225 19.17 4.47 -15.83
C GLY A 225 18.70 4.04 -14.43
N ALA A 226 17.87 4.89 -13.80
CA ALA A 226 17.21 4.62 -12.53
C ALA A 226 15.83 4.00 -12.76
N HIS A 227 15.30 3.39 -11.70
CA HIS A 227 13.93 2.88 -11.67
C HIS A 227 12.97 3.93 -11.08
N LEU A 228 11.69 3.85 -11.43
CA LEU A 228 10.60 4.57 -10.76
C LEU A 228 9.75 3.59 -9.95
N PHE A 229 9.55 3.90 -8.67
CA PHE A 229 8.52 3.28 -7.83
C PHE A 229 7.43 4.30 -7.54
N ALA A 230 6.20 3.95 -7.91
CA ALA A 230 5.01 4.76 -7.65
C ALA A 230 4.07 4.04 -6.69
N ASP A 231 3.95 4.54 -5.46
CA ASP A 231 2.90 4.11 -4.53
C ASP A 231 1.55 4.70 -4.98
N ALA A 232 0.73 3.84 -5.56
CA ALA A 232 -0.55 4.18 -6.14
C ALA A 232 -1.75 3.98 -5.19
N ILE A 233 -1.53 3.75 -3.89
CA ILE A 233 -2.60 3.34 -2.95
C ILE A 233 -3.75 4.36 -2.84
N GLN A 234 -3.48 5.65 -3.04
CA GLN A 234 -4.50 6.72 -3.06
C GLN A 234 -4.96 7.10 -4.48
N ALA A 235 -4.27 6.59 -5.52
CA ALA A 235 -4.55 6.88 -6.92
C ALA A 235 -5.55 5.88 -7.52
N TRP A 236 -5.32 4.59 -7.30
CA TRP A 236 -6.11 3.53 -7.92
C TRP A 236 -7.57 3.53 -7.45
N GLY A 237 -8.48 3.47 -8.42
CA GLY A 237 -9.92 3.55 -8.18
C GLY A 237 -10.44 4.98 -7.94
N THR A 238 -9.57 5.99 -7.85
CA THR A 238 -9.96 7.40 -7.64
C THR A 238 -10.16 8.14 -8.96
N PHE A 239 -9.37 7.82 -10.00
CA PHE A 239 -9.49 8.39 -11.33
C PHE A 239 -9.14 7.36 -12.42
N PRO A 240 -9.65 7.53 -13.66
CA PRO A 240 -9.26 6.68 -14.78
C PRO A 240 -7.74 6.66 -14.96
N THR A 241 -7.17 5.46 -15.02
CA THR A 241 -5.73 5.24 -15.05
C THR A 241 -5.42 4.13 -16.05
N ASN A 242 -4.35 4.30 -16.82
CA ASN A 242 -3.74 3.26 -17.64
C ASN A 242 -2.23 3.22 -17.30
N LEU A 243 -1.73 2.07 -16.88
CA LEU A 243 -0.37 1.91 -16.37
C LEU A 243 0.69 2.00 -17.47
N HIS A 244 0.37 1.54 -18.68
CA HIS A 244 1.24 1.75 -19.85
C HIS A 244 1.33 3.23 -20.22
N ASP A 245 0.23 3.98 -20.14
CA ASP A 245 0.21 5.43 -20.45
C ASP A 245 0.99 6.27 -19.42
N GLU A 246 1.03 5.83 -18.16
CA GLU A 246 1.68 6.55 -17.06
C GLU A 246 3.20 6.27 -16.96
N GLY A 247 3.74 5.39 -17.82
CA GLY A 247 5.16 5.01 -17.81
C GLY A 247 5.57 4.27 -16.54
N VAL A 248 4.67 3.42 -16.02
CA VAL A 248 4.85 2.61 -14.79
C VAL A 248 5.04 1.12 -15.09
N LEU A 249 4.94 0.72 -16.35
CA LEU A 249 5.18 -0.63 -16.84
C LEU A 249 6.17 -0.62 -18.02
N GLY A 250 7.42 -0.98 -17.70
CA GLY A 250 8.58 -1.03 -18.59
C GLY A 250 9.74 -1.76 -17.92
N ALA A 251 10.82 -2.04 -18.67
CA ALA A 251 11.96 -2.86 -18.21
C ALA A 251 12.67 -2.31 -16.94
N HIS A 252 12.30 -1.10 -16.52
CA HIS A 252 12.85 -0.38 -15.38
C HIS A 252 11.80 0.13 -14.38
N GLU A 253 10.56 -0.35 -14.39
CA GLU A 253 9.53 0.12 -13.45
C GLU A 253 9.03 -0.98 -12.52
N LEU A 254 8.68 -0.59 -11.29
CA LEU A 254 8.12 -1.48 -10.29
C LEU A 254 6.97 -0.78 -9.58
N SER A 255 5.75 -1.30 -9.73
CA SER A 255 4.56 -0.79 -9.03
C SER A 255 4.17 -1.74 -7.89
N GLY A 256 3.81 -1.16 -6.75
CA GLY A 256 3.40 -1.90 -5.56
C GLY A 256 1.89 -1.82 -5.34
N PHE A 257 1.20 -2.96 -5.36
CA PHE A 257 -0.24 -3.03 -5.04
C PHE A 257 -0.58 -3.77 -3.76
N VAL A 258 -1.63 -3.25 -3.14
CA VAL A 258 -2.55 -3.99 -2.28
C VAL A 258 -3.96 -3.61 -2.65
N ALA A 259 -4.73 -4.60 -3.05
CA ALA A 259 -6.17 -4.54 -2.89
C ALA A 259 -6.45 -4.63 -1.39
N GLN A 260 -6.42 -3.53 -0.64
CA GLN A 260 -7.21 -3.50 0.59
C GLN A 260 -8.67 -3.39 0.13
N HIS A 261 -9.28 -4.57 -0.05
CA HIS A 261 -10.72 -4.83 -0.30
C HIS A 261 -11.25 -4.87 -1.75
N LEU A 262 -10.44 -5.28 -2.74
CA LEU A 262 -10.93 -5.60 -4.10
C LEU A 262 -10.90 -7.10 -4.45
N SER A 263 -11.16 -7.98 -3.48
CA SER A 263 -11.30 -9.43 -3.72
C SER A 263 -12.53 -10.02 -3.04
#